data_AF-A0A1N7NY07-F1
#
_entry.id   AF-A0A1N7NY07-F1
#
_cell.length_a   1.000
_cell.length_b   1.000
_cell.length_c   1.000
_cell.angle_alpha   90.00
_cell.angle_beta   90.00
_cell.angle_gamma   90.00
#
_symmetry.space_group_name_H-M   'P 1'
#
loop_
_entity.id
_entity.type
_entity.pdbx_description
1 polymer ?
#
loop_
_entity_poly.entity_id
_entity_poly.type
_entity_poly.pdbx_seq_one_letter_code
_entity_poly.pdbx_strand_id
1 'polypeptide(L)'
;MNIHTLRNIRNRNVQQQNELMFLVMEEIANSFIQKGQPEKWLDSVLEMKGFSKSSGILIEISDLPDQFGHWWSGSWLSNGKDFYDFEVLVNLNTNDVIDIELWNKVEPEILAHKKGIGKTPAFIALELLSKYGKS
;
A
#
# COMPACT_ATOMS: atom_id res chain seq x y z
N MET A 1 -17.61 -2.43 10.73
CA MET A 1 -17.81 -3.88 10.45
C MET A 1 -16.45 -4.56 10.42
N ASN A 2 -16.31 -5.89 10.54
CA ASN A 2 -15.00 -6.55 10.38
C ASN A 2 -14.72 -6.81 8.89
N ILE A 3 -13.45 -6.70 8.48
CA ILE A 3 -12.97 -6.96 7.10
C ILE A 3 -13.44 -8.32 6.56
N HIS A 4 -13.49 -9.37 7.38
CA HIS A 4 -13.95 -10.70 6.97
C HIS A 4 -15.43 -10.70 6.58
N THR A 5 -16.27 -10.00 7.34
CA THR A 5 -17.69 -9.87 7.04
C THR A 5 -17.89 -9.13 5.72
N LEU A 6 -17.15 -8.04 5.49
CA LEU A 6 -17.22 -7.28 4.24
C LEU A 6 -16.73 -8.10 3.04
N ARG A 7 -15.64 -8.88 3.18
CA ARG A 7 -15.11 -9.75 2.12
C ARG A 7 -16.12 -10.81 1.64
N ASN A 8 -17.07 -11.22 2.48
CA ASN A 8 -18.07 -12.23 2.13
C ASN A 8 -19.38 -11.68 1.53
N ILE A 9 -19.58 -10.36 1.51
CA ILE A 9 -20.78 -9.75 0.90
C ILE A 9 -20.63 -9.73 -0.62
N ARG A 10 -21.53 -10.44 -1.33
CA ARG A 10 -21.51 -10.55 -2.80
C ARG A 10 -21.86 -9.23 -3.51
N ASN A 11 -22.86 -8.50 -3.01
CA ASN A 11 -23.32 -7.22 -3.57
C ASN A 11 -23.07 -6.10 -2.56
N ARG A 12 -21.91 -5.45 -2.65
CA ARG A 12 -21.56 -4.35 -1.74
C ARG A 12 -22.09 -3.03 -2.26
N ASN A 13 -22.70 -2.24 -1.38
CA ASN A 13 -22.96 -0.84 -1.67
C ASN A 13 -21.65 -0.02 -1.63
N VAL A 14 -21.70 1.22 -2.12
CA VAL A 14 -20.53 2.12 -2.20
C VAL A 14 -19.88 2.36 -0.83
N GLN A 15 -20.66 2.47 0.25
CA GLN A 15 -20.13 2.68 1.59
C GLN A 15 -19.34 1.45 2.08
N GLN A 16 -19.87 0.25 1.83
CA GLN A 16 -19.21 -1.02 2.17
C GLN A 16 -17.95 -1.26 1.34
N GLN A 17 -17.92 -0.82 0.08
CA GLN A 17 -16.70 -0.88 -0.75
C GLN A 17 -15.63 0.05 -0.21
N ASN A 18 -15.99 1.30 0.11
CA ASN A 18 -15.07 2.26 0.72
C ASN A 18 -14.52 1.76 2.07
N GLU A 19 -15.40 1.20 2.93
CA GLU A 19 -15.00 0.65 4.23
C GLU A 19 -14.07 -0.56 4.05
N LEU A 20 -14.38 -1.47 3.12
CA LEU A 20 -13.52 -2.61 2.84
C LEU A 20 -12.14 -2.16 2.34
N MET A 21 -12.08 -1.22 1.40
CA MET A 21 -10.82 -0.70 0.87
C MET A 21 -10.00 -0.02 1.98
N PHE A 22 -10.63 0.79 2.82
CA PHE A 22 -9.99 1.41 3.96
C PHE A 22 -9.38 0.35 4.90
N LEU A 23 -10.14 -0.69 5.26
CA LEU A 23 -9.68 -1.74 6.17
C LEU A 23 -8.54 -2.59 5.55
N VAL A 24 -8.57 -2.84 4.24
CA VAL A 24 -7.48 -3.53 3.54
C VAL A 24 -6.20 -2.71 3.59
N MET A 25 -6.26 -1.41 3.24
CA MET A 25 -5.10 -0.52 3.32
C MET A 25 -4.58 -0.40 4.76
N GLU A 26 -5.48 -0.34 5.74
CA GLU A 26 -5.12 -0.29 7.16
C GLU A 26 -4.45 -1.60 7.62
N GLU A 27 -4.89 -2.76 7.14
CA GLU A 27 -4.25 -4.05 7.41
C GLU A 27 -2.83 -4.11 6.84
N ILE A 28 -2.63 -3.64 5.59
CA ILE A 28 -1.33 -3.56 4.92
C ILE A 28 -0.38 -2.61 5.65
N ALA A 29 -0.85 -1.39 5.95
CA ALA A 29 -0.05 -0.40 6.67
C ALA A 29 0.37 -0.93 8.05
N ASN A 30 -0.55 -1.56 8.78
CA ASN A 30 -0.25 -2.14 10.09
C ASN A 30 0.66 -3.36 10.01
N SER A 31 0.52 -4.23 9.01
CA SER A 31 1.44 -5.37 8.85
C SER A 31 2.85 -4.87 8.61
N PHE A 32 3.01 -3.87 7.74
CA PHE A 32 4.31 -3.26 7.48
C PHE A 32 4.89 -2.60 8.73
N ILE A 33 4.12 -1.77 9.45
CA ILE A 33 4.58 -1.02 10.63
C ILE A 33 4.86 -1.95 11.83
N GLN A 34 3.91 -2.80 12.22
CA GLN A 34 3.93 -3.50 13.50
C GLN A 34 4.64 -4.86 13.45
N LYS A 35 4.55 -5.58 12.32
CA LYS A 35 5.01 -6.97 12.27
C LYS A 35 6.47 -7.12 11.83
N GLY A 36 7.11 -6.04 11.37
CA GLY A 36 8.53 -6.02 10.99
C GLY A 36 8.93 -7.06 9.92
N GLN A 37 7.94 -7.66 9.25
CA GLN A 37 8.07 -8.73 8.28
C GLN A 37 6.84 -8.74 7.38
N PRO A 38 6.99 -9.12 6.10
CA PRO A 38 8.17 -9.78 5.53
C PRO A 38 9.15 -8.89 4.76
N GLU A 39 8.87 -7.62 4.46
CA GLU A 39 9.64 -6.92 3.42
C GLU A 39 10.85 -6.11 3.94
N LYS A 40 11.89 -6.77 4.48
CA LYS A 40 13.18 -6.07 4.72
C LYS A 40 13.70 -5.37 3.46
N TRP A 41 13.41 -5.97 2.29
CA TRP A 41 13.72 -5.36 1.00
C TRP A 41 13.07 -3.99 0.83
N LEU A 42 11.83 -3.78 1.33
CA LEU A 42 11.12 -2.52 1.17
C LEU A 42 11.75 -1.42 2.00
N ASP A 43 12.21 -1.73 3.22
CA ASP A 43 13.01 -0.80 4.01
C ASP A 43 14.28 -0.37 3.24
N SER A 44 14.98 -1.31 2.61
CA SER A 44 16.15 -1.01 1.75
C SER A 44 15.79 -0.14 0.54
N VAL A 45 14.67 -0.42 -0.15
CA VAL A 45 14.20 0.39 -1.28
C VAL A 45 13.89 1.81 -0.83
N LEU A 46 13.18 1.97 0.29
CA LEU A 46 12.86 3.27 0.85
C LEU A 46 14.13 4.07 1.16
N GLU A 47 15.10 3.45 1.85
CA GLU A 47 16.38 4.07 2.17
C GLU A 47 17.15 4.51 0.91
N MET A 48 17.22 3.66 -0.12
CA MET A 48 17.83 3.99 -1.41
C MET A 48 17.17 5.18 -2.10
N LYS A 49 15.89 5.43 -1.83
CA LYS A 49 15.10 6.53 -2.40
C LYS A 49 15.02 7.75 -1.47
N GLY A 50 15.75 7.74 -0.35
CA GLY A 50 15.80 8.85 0.60
C GLY A 50 14.58 8.93 1.54
N PHE A 51 13.82 7.85 1.66
CA PHE A 51 12.69 7.70 2.57
C PHE A 51 13.07 6.84 3.78
N SER A 52 12.30 6.99 4.85
CA SER A 52 12.32 6.06 5.99
C SER A 52 10.96 5.40 6.11
N LYS A 53 10.89 4.27 6.82
CA LYS A 53 9.62 3.65 7.19
C LYS A 53 8.63 4.58 7.90
N SER A 54 9.13 5.54 8.68
CA SER A 54 8.30 6.53 9.38
C SER A 54 7.87 7.71 8.50
N SER A 55 8.40 7.80 7.27
CA SER A 55 8.12 8.89 6.33
C SER A 55 6.84 8.69 5.52
N GLY A 56 6.07 7.64 5.79
CA GLY A 56 4.84 7.31 5.06
C GLY A 56 4.21 5.99 5.50
N ILE A 57 3.32 5.47 4.65
CA ILE A 57 2.65 4.19 4.82
C ILE A 57 2.58 3.41 3.50
N LEU A 58 2.65 2.09 3.60
CA LEU A 58 2.37 1.18 2.50
C LEU A 58 0.85 1.01 2.39
N ILE A 59 0.27 1.29 1.22
CA ILE A 59 -1.19 1.25 1.02
C ILE A 59 -1.64 0.12 0.11
N GLU A 60 -0.74 -0.38 -0.73
CA GLU A 60 -0.96 -1.51 -1.61
C GLU A 60 0.32 -2.31 -1.72
N ILE A 61 0.18 -3.64 -1.73
CA ILE A 61 1.28 -4.56 -1.97
C ILE A 61 0.73 -5.85 -2.55
N SER A 62 1.41 -6.37 -3.55
CA SER A 62 1.17 -7.70 -4.12
C SER A 62 2.49 -8.33 -4.54
N ASP A 63 2.53 -9.65 -4.51
CA ASP A 63 3.66 -10.42 -4.99
C ASP A 63 3.24 -11.41 -6.07
N LEU A 64 4.17 -11.66 -7.00
CA LEU A 64 4.09 -12.72 -7.99
C LEU A 64 5.37 -13.55 -7.90
N PRO A 65 5.26 -14.88 -7.72
CA PRO A 65 6.42 -15.76 -7.79
C PRO A 65 7.08 -15.69 -9.18
N ASP A 66 8.40 -15.55 -9.20
CA ASP A 66 9.23 -15.57 -10.41
C ASP A 66 10.32 -16.65 -10.30
N GLN A 67 10.92 -17.06 -11.43
CA GLN A 67 11.98 -18.07 -11.44
C GLN A 67 13.21 -17.66 -10.63
N PHE A 68 13.47 -16.35 -10.49
CA PHE A 68 14.63 -15.82 -9.78
C PHE A 68 14.30 -15.23 -8.41
N GLY A 69 13.04 -15.23 -7.99
CA GLY A 69 12.63 -14.54 -6.78
C GLY A 69 11.13 -14.30 -6.65
N HIS A 70 10.77 -13.21 -5.97
CA HIS A 70 9.42 -12.66 -5.98
C HIS A 70 9.45 -11.29 -6.64
N TRP A 71 8.53 -11.08 -7.56
CA TRP A 71 8.20 -9.76 -8.07
C TRP A 71 7.21 -9.10 -7.14
N TRP A 72 7.60 -8.00 -6.53
CA TRP A 72 6.74 -7.20 -5.67
C TRP A 72 6.30 -5.94 -6.40
N SER A 73 5.02 -5.64 -6.33
CA SER A 73 4.48 -4.35 -6.77
C SER A 73 3.59 -3.76 -5.68
N GLY A 74 3.48 -2.44 -5.68
CA GLY A 74 2.66 -1.76 -4.70
C GLY A 74 2.78 -0.25 -4.77
N SER A 75 2.15 0.39 -3.78
CA SER A 75 2.10 1.84 -3.68
C SER A 75 2.47 2.31 -2.28
N TRP A 76 3.40 3.26 -2.23
CA TRP A 76 3.84 3.96 -1.04
C TRP A 76 3.23 5.36 -0.99
N LEU A 77 2.65 5.74 0.15
CA LEU A 77 2.14 7.08 0.41
C LEU A 77 3.00 7.77 1.46
N SER A 78 3.74 8.79 1.05
CA SER A 78 4.57 9.58 1.96
C SER A 78 3.73 10.52 2.85
N ASN A 79 4.31 10.96 3.97
CA ASN A 79 3.75 11.99 4.85
C ASN A 79 3.57 13.34 4.14
N GLY A 80 4.35 13.58 3.07
CA GLY A 80 4.19 14.71 2.15
C GLY A 80 2.94 14.61 1.26
N LYS A 81 2.17 13.52 1.37
CA LYS A 81 1.01 13.18 0.53
C LYS A 81 1.35 12.90 -0.92
N ASP A 82 2.61 12.56 -1.19
CA ASP A 82 3.05 12.07 -2.48
C ASP A 82 2.88 10.56 -2.57
N PHE A 83 2.33 10.10 -3.70
CA PHE A 83 2.16 8.70 -4.04
C PHE A 83 3.31 8.21 -4.90
N TYR A 84 3.82 7.04 -4.59
CA TYR A 84 4.86 6.36 -5.35
C TYR A 84 4.41 4.95 -5.66
N ASP A 85 4.35 4.60 -6.93
CA ASP A 85 4.23 3.21 -7.33
C ASP A 85 5.63 2.61 -7.44
N PHE A 86 5.75 1.31 -7.13
CA PHE A 86 6.99 0.58 -7.23
C PHE A 86 6.80 -0.82 -7.80
N GLU A 87 7.86 -1.32 -8.45
CA GLU A 87 8.01 -2.71 -8.88
C GLU A 87 9.46 -3.14 -8.61
N VAL A 88 9.62 -4.23 -7.87
CA VAL A 88 10.91 -4.65 -7.30
C VAL A 88 11.04 -6.17 -7.40
N LEU A 89 12.15 -6.64 -7.93
CA LEU A 89 12.51 -8.06 -7.91
C LEU A 89 13.35 -8.36 -6.67
N VAL A 90 12.90 -9.33 -5.88
CA VAL A 90 13.50 -9.68 -4.59
C VAL A 90 13.96 -11.13 -4.59
N ASN A 91 15.17 -11.39 -4.10
CA ASN A 91 15.69 -12.74 -3.98
C ASN A 91 14.88 -13.57 -2.97
N LEU A 92 14.42 -14.75 -3.39
CA LEU A 92 13.61 -15.64 -2.54
C LEU A 92 14.30 -16.04 -1.24
N ASN A 93 15.61 -16.29 -1.27
CA ASN A 93 16.33 -16.88 -0.15
C ASN A 93 16.87 -15.82 0.81
N THR A 94 17.33 -14.69 0.28
CA THR A 94 17.99 -13.66 1.10
C THR A 94 17.07 -12.50 1.44
N ASN A 95 15.96 -12.33 0.73
CA ASN A 95 15.08 -11.17 0.82
C ASN A 95 15.78 -9.86 0.48
N ASP A 96 16.84 -9.93 -0.33
CA ASP A 96 17.55 -8.75 -0.83
C ASP A 96 16.94 -8.29 -2.15
N VAL A 97 16.99 -6.98 -2.37
CA VAL A 97 16.61 -6.37 -3.65
C VAL A 97 17.61 -6.82 -4.72
N ILE A 98 17.10 -7.49 -5.75
CA ILE A 98 17.88 -7.82 -6.96
C ILE A 98 17.83 -6.62 -7.91
N ASP A 99 16.62 -6.11 -8.17
CA ASP A 99 16.40 -4.99 -9.08
C ASP A 99 15.18 -4.15 -8.69
N ILE A 100 15.20 -2.87 -9.06
CA ILE A 100 14.08 -1.94 -8.91
C ILE A 100 13.68 -1.49 -10.31
N GLU A 101 12.66 -2.14 -10.86
CA GLU A 101 12.18 -1.85 -12.20
C GLU A 101 11.39 -0.55 -12.26
N LEU A 102 10.65 -0.25 -11.20
CA LEU A 102 9.80 0.94 -11.13
C LEU A 102 9.90 1.60 -9.76
N TRP A 103 10.07 2.92 -9.77
CA TRP A 103 9.87 3.79 -8.62
C TRP A 103 9.45 5.16 -9.12
N ASN A 104 8.15 5.37 -9.27
CA ASN A 104 7.62 6.57 -9.93
C ASN A 104 6.66 7.30 -9.02
N LYS A 105 6.87 8.61 -8.88
CA LYS A 105 5.86 9.49 -8.30
C LYS A 105 4.64 9.52 -9.24
N VAL A 106 3.46 9.26 -8.68
CA VAL A 106 2.20 9.26 -9.42
C VAL A 106 1.23 10.29 -8.86
N GLU A 107 0.36 10.81 -9.72
CA GLU A 107 -0.68 11.78 -9.35
C GLU A 107 -2.05 11.15 -9.57
N PRO A 108 -2.53 10.33 -8.62
CA PRO A 108 -3.82 9.68 -8.75
C PRO A 108 -4.95 10.69 -8.58
N GLU A 109 -6.13 10.36 -9.13
CA GLU A 109 -7.32 11.18 -8.94
C GLU A 109 -7.80 11.10 -7.47
N ILE A 110 -7.94 12.26 -6.83
CA ILE A 110 -8.36 12.39 -5.42
C ILE A 110 -9.75 13.01 -5.36
N LEU A 111 -10.78 12.18 -5.21
CA LEU A 111 -12.17 12.62 -5.09
C LEU A 111 -12.89 11.94 -3.93
N ALA A 112 -13.55 12.74 -3.09
CA ALA A 112 -14.44 12.24 -2.04
C ALA A 112 -15.71 11.58 -2.61
N HIS A 113 -16.14 12.03 -3.79
CA HIS A 113 -17.36 11.59 -4.44
C HIS A 113 -17.18 11.49 -5.97
N LYS A 114 -17.12 10.26 -6.47
CA LYS A 114 -17.12 9.89 -7.88
C LYS A 114 -18.34 9.01 -8.15
N LYS A 115 -19.15 9.41 -9.14
CA LYS A 115 -20.42 8.73 -9.47
C LYS A 115 -20.17 7.24 -9.72
N GLY A 116 -20.90 6.38 -9.01
CA GLY A 116 -20.83 4.92 -9.14
C GLY A 116 -19.69 4.23 -8.36
N ILE A 117 -18.72 4.98 -7.83
CA ILE A 117 -17.54 4.42 -7.14
C ILE A 117 -17.44 4.91 -5.69
N GLY A 118 -17.90 6.13 -5.39
CA GLY A 118 -17.75 6.73 -4.08
C GLY A 118 -16.43 7.48 -3.93
N LYS A 119 -15.61 7.08 -2.96
CA LYS A 119 -14.30 7.72 -2.73
C LYS A 119 -13.27 7.06 -3.64
N THR A 120 -12.34 7.83 -4.19
CA THR A 120 -11.21 7.22 -4.91
C THR A 120 -10.25 6.52 -3.94
N PRO A 121 -9.49 5.51 -4.40
CA PRO A 121 -8.47 4.85 -3.56
C PRO A 121 -7.50 5.84 -2.93
N ALA A 122 -7.00 6.81 -3.71
CA ALA A 122 -6.12 7.86 -3.21
C ALA A 122 -6.76 8.73 -2.13
N PHE A 123 -8.06 9.05 -2.25
CA PHE A 123 -8.77 9.77 -1.20
C PHE A 123 -8.82 8.97 0.11
N ILE A 124 -9.10 7.67 0.03
CA ILE A 124 -9.15 6.76 1.19
C ILE A 124 -7.76 6.60 1.82
N ALA A 125 -6.72 6.48 1.00
CA ALA A 125 -5.33 6.41 1.47
C ALA A 125 -4.92 7.67 2.25
N LEU A 126 -5.34 8.86 1.80
CA LEU A 126 -5.11 10.11 2.54
C LEU A 126 -5.88 10.18 3.86
N GLU A 127 -7.11 9.64 3.90
CA GLU A 127 -7.84 9.50 5.17
C GLU A 127 -7.08 8.58 6.13
N LEU A 128 -6.53 7.48 5.62
CA LEU A 128 -5.71 6.55 6.41
C LEU A 128 -4.44 7.22 6.94
N LEU A 129 -3.68 7.90 6.09
CA LEU A 129 -2.46 8.63 6.47
C LEU A 129 -2.73 9.61 7.63
N SER A 130 -3.90 10.25 7.65
CA SER A 130 -4.28 11.18 8.72
C SER A 130 -4.44 10.52 10.10
N LYS A 131 -4.63 9.19 10.18
CA LYS A 131 -4.61 8.44 11.44
C LYS A 131 -3.17 8.22 11.94
N TYR A 132 -2.24 7.95 11.03
CA TYR A 132 -0.83 7.69 11.36
C TYR A 132 -0.05 8.97 11.70
N GLY A 133 -0.41 10.11 11.10
CA GLY A 133 0.19 11.42 11.41
C GLY A 133 -0.27 12.08 12.74
N LYS A 134 -1.12 11.40 13.53
CA LYS A 134 -1.62 11.89 14.83
C LYS A 134 -1.00 11.17 16.05
N SER A 135 -0.01 10.31 15.83
CA SER A 135 0.64 9.55 16.90
C SER A 135 1.98 10.13 17.32
#